data_AF-A0A2R5FBF1-F1
#
_entry.id   AF-A0A2R5FBF1-F1
#
_cell.length_a   1.000
_cell.length_b   1.000
_cell.length_c   1.000
_cell.angle_alpha   90.00
_cell.angle_beta   90.00
_cell.angle_gamma   90.00
#
_symmetry.space_group_name_H-M   'P 1'
#
loop_
_entity.id
_entity.type
_entity.pdbx_description
1 polymer ?
#
loop_
_entity_poly.entity_id
_entity_poly.type
_entity_poly.pdbx_seq_one_letter_code
_entity_poly.pdbx_strand_id
1 'polypeptide(L)'
;MAELPTARLRVALNLLKEAKLIRQSRDARLHLTKRQPKPEQFEQLADQHRVHLENDKEALERMIGYAQSGFCRWKVLMTYFGEEAFDQCGGCDNCLHPPSALVETAETKDESSSEEAAEVKEVFTPGMMVKAPKYGQGQVQAQVGEQVTVLFPDNETRTFLSTYLKPV
;
A
#
# COMPACT_ATOMS: atom_id res chain seq x y z
N MET A 1 27.44 -6.02 31.08
CA MET A 1 26.76 -4.75 30.72
C MET A 1 26.44 -4.85 29.24
N ALA A 2 25.17 -4.83 28.84
CA ALA A 2 24.79 -5.01 27.44
C ALA A 2 25.21 -3.78 26.62
N GLU A 3 26.00 -3.98 25.57
CA GLU A 3 26.35 -2.92 24.64
C GLU A 3 25.15 -2.58 23.75
N LEU A 4 24.71 -1.33 23.79
CA LEU A 4 23.62 -0.81 22.95
C LEU A 4 24.11 -0.60 21.51
N PRO A 5 23.36 -1.03 20.48
CA PRO A 5 23.68 -0.72 19.09
C PRO A 5 23.81 0.80 18.87
N THR A 6 24.80 1.22 18.08
CA THR A 6 25.15 2.63 17.84
C THR A 6 23.96 3.51 17.46
N ALA A 7 23.03 2.99 16.64
CA ALA A 7 21.81 3.71 16.25
C ALA A 7 20.90 4.01 17.45
N ARG A 8 20.64 2.99 18.30
CA ARG A 8 19.82 3.14 19.51
C ARG A 8 20.49 4.06 20.53
N LEU A 9 21.81 3.97 20.67
CA LEU A 9 22.58 4.88 21.51
C LEU A 9 22.42 6.34 21.05
N ARG A 10 22.55 6.60 19.74
CA ARG A 10 22.39 7.95 19.19
C ARG A 10 21.00 8.53 19.44
N VAL A 11 19.95 7.72 19.26
CA VAL A 11 18.57 8.10 19.58
C VAL A 11 18.42 8.46 21.05
N ALA A 12 18.88 7.57 21.95
CA ALA A 12 18.81 7.83 23.39
C ALA A 12 19.55 9.12 23.78
N LEU A 13 20.74 9.37 23.22
CA LEU A 13 21.49 10.60 23.44
C LEU A 13 20.75 11.86 22.93
N ASN A 14 20.09 11.78 21.77
CA ASN A 14 19.29 12.89 21.25
C ASN A 14 18.09 13.19 22.16
N LEU A 15 17.36 12.17 22.62
CA LEU A 15 16.24 12.35 23.55
C LEU A 15 16.68 13.02 24.86
N LEU A 16 17.83 12.59 25.41
CA LEU A 16 18.40 13.22 26.62
C LEU A 16 18.84 14.67 26.37
N LYS A 17 19.33 14.98 25.16
CA LYS A 17 19.75 16.33 24.78
C LYS A 17 18.55 17.28 24.64
N GLU A 18 17.48 16.82 23.98
CA GLU A 18 16.22 17.56 23.84
C GLU A 18 15.56 17.83 25.20
N ALA A 19 15.59 16.83 26.10
CA ALA A 19 15.15 16.97 27.49
C ALA A 19 16.06 17.86 28.37
N LYS A 20 17.18 18.36 27.82
CA LYS A 20 18.20 19.18 28.49
C LYS A 20 18.87 18.46 29.68
N LEU A 21 18.92 17.13 29.64
CA LEU A 21 19.62 16.28 30.62
C LEU A 21 21.11 16.16 30.30
N ILE A 22 21.46 16.30 29.01
CA ILE A 22 22.84 16.40 28.55
C ILE A 22 23.05 17.64 27.68
N ARG A 23 24.30 18.10 27.59
CA ARG A 23 24.77 19.13 26.66
C ARG A 23 25.92 18.58 25.83
N GLN A 24 26.05 19.08 24.62
CA GLN A 24 27.15 18.75 23.71
C GLN A 24 28.05 19.99 23.57
N SER A 25 29.36 19.81 23.81
CA SER A 25 30.38 20.83 23.53
C SER A 25 30.58 20.98 22.01
N ARG A 26 31.27 22.05 21.60
CA ARG A 26 31.71 22.26 20.21
C ARG A 26 32.57 21.12 19.69
N ASP A 27 33.32 20.46 20.58
CA ASP A 27 34.19 19.31 20.26
C ASP A 27 33.44 17.96 20.31
N ALA A 28 32.11 17.98 20.19
CA ALA A 28 31.21 16.82 20.25
C ALA A 28 31.19 16.02 21.57
N ARG A 29 31.92 16.45 22.61
CA ARG A 29 31.88 15.84 23.95
C ARG A 29 30.53 16.05 24.63
N LEU A 30 30.04 15.04 25.32
CA LEU A 30 28.78 15.08 26.05
C LEU A 30 29.01 15.31 27.55
N HIS A 31 28.19 16.17 28.14
CA HIS A 31 28.24 16.51 29.55
C HIS A 31 26.84 16.43 30.17
N LEU A 32 26.73 15.80 31.33
CA LEU A 32 25.49 15.83 32.12
C LEU A 32 25.22 17.25 32.61
N THR A 33 23.94 17.64 32.65
CA THR A 33 23.54 18.88 33.29
C THR A 33 23.38 18.67 34.79
N LYS A 34 23.20 19.77 35.55
CA LYS A 34 22.90 19.70 37.00
C LYS A 34 21.49 19.19 37.31
N ARG A 35 20.68 18.89 36.28
CA ARG A 35 19.30 18.46 36.43
C ARG A 35 19.28 17.02 36.93
N GLN A 36 18.49 16.73 37.95
CA GLN A 36 18.30 15.38 38.47
C GLN A 36 16.91 14.88 38.09
N PRO A 37 16.78 14.13 36.98
CA PRO A 37 15.49 13.62 36.57
C PRO A 37 15.05 12.45 37.46
N LYS A 38 13.73 12.34 37.66
CA LYS A 38 13.11 11.16 38.28
C LYS A 38 13.04 10.00 37.27
N PRO A 39 12.99 8.73 37.74
CA PRO A 39 12.79 7.56 36.88
C PRO A 39 11.62 7.72 35.90
N GLU A 40 10.49 8.23 36.39
CA GLU A 40 9.27 8.50 35.61
C GLU A 40 9.51 9.39 34.37
N GLN A 41 10.48 10.31 34.43
CA GLN A 41 10.77 11.20 33.30
C GLN A 41 11.47 10.47 32.16
N PHE A 42 12.26 9.44 32.45
CA PHE A 42 12.87 8.62 31.41
C PHE A 42 11.84 7.74 30.72
N GLU A 43 10.89 7.20 31.47
CA GLU A 43 9.75 6.44 30.92
C GLU A 43 8.90 7.33 30.01
N GLN A 44 8.55 8.54 30.46
CA GLN A 44 7.83 9.50 29.62
C GLN A 44 8.56 9.84 28.31
N LEU A 45 9.88 10.06 28.35
CA LEU A 45 10.66 10.33 27.14
C LEU A 45 10.65 9.14 26.18
N ALA A 46 10.74 7.92 26.71
CA ALA A 46 10.69 6.69 25.91
C ALA A 46 9.30 6.49 25.27
N ASP A 47 8.23 6.71 26.04
CA ASP A 47 6.86 6.59 25.54
C ASP A 47 6.54 7.64 24.47
N GLN A 48 6.93 8.90 24.66
CA GLN A 48 6.79 9.95 23.66
C GLN A 48 7.49 9.60 22.35
N HIS A 49 8.71 9.06 22.44
CA HIS A 49 9.45 8.63 21.26
C HIS A 49 8.80 7.42 20.58
N ARG A 50 8.24 6.46 21.33
CA ARG A 50 7.50 5.33 20.74
C ARG A 50 6.30 5.82 19.93
N VAL A 51 5.49 6.71 20.51
CA VAL A 51 4.32 7.31 19.83
C VAL A 51 4.75 8.07 18.58
N HIS A 52 5.85 8.82 18.64
CA HIS A 52 6.39 9.51 17.46
C HIS A 52 6.76 8.54 16.34
N LEU A 53 7.45 7.43 16.66
CA LEU A 53 7.81 6.43 15.66
C LEU A 53 6.59 5.74 15.05
N GLU A 54 5.55 5.48 15.85
CA GLU A 54 4.28 4.92 15.36
C GLU A 54 3.63 5.89 14.36
N ASN A 55 3.51 7.17 14.72
CA ASN A 55 2.98 8.21 13.83
C ASN A 55 3.79 8.37 12.54
N ASP A 56 5.12 8.36 12.62
CA ASP A 56 5.99 8.44 11.44
C ASP A 56 5.78 7.25 10.50
N LYS A 57 5.62 6.06 11.08
CA LYS A 57 5.35 4.84 10.32
C LYS A 57 3.99 4.93 9.62
N GLU A 58 2.95 5.33 10.33
CA GLU A 58 1.61 5.52 9.74
C GLU A 58 1.62 6.57 8.63
N ALA A 59 2.30 7.70 8.84
CA ALA A 59 2.42 8.74 7.82
C ALA A 59 3.12 8.22 6.55
N LEU A 60 4.19 7.42 6.72
CA LEU A 60 4.87 6.77 5.61
C LEU A 60 3.96 5.77 4.88
N GLU A 61 3.21 4.95 5.61
CA GLU A 61 2.26 3.99 5.05
C GLU A 61 1.17 4.69 4.24
N ARG A 62 0.62 5.82 4.73
CA ARG A 62 -0.32 6.66 3.98
C ARG A 62 0.29 7.25 2.71
N MET A 63 1.54 7.73 2.76
CA MET A 63 2.22 8.25 1.57
C MET A 63 2.47 7.15 0.52
N ILE A 64 2.85 5.94 0.96
CA ILE A 64 3.00 4.78 0.08
C ILE A 64 1.66 4.43 -0.55
N GLY A 65 0.58 4.37 0.25
CA GLY A 65 -0.77 4.15 -0.24
C GLY A 65 -1.19 5.19 -1.27
N TYR A 66 -0.95 6.48 -1.02
CA TYR A 66 -1.20 7.55 -1.98
C TYR A 66 -0.44 7.32 -3.29
N ALA A 67 0.87 7.05 -3.23
CA ALA A 67 1.71 6.89 -4.41
C ALA A 67 1.30 5.69 -5.26
N GLN A 68 0.93 4.57 -4.61
CA GLN A 68 0.54 3.31 -5.25
C GLN A 68 -0.95 3.26 -5.61
N SER A 69 -1.76 4.20 -5.14
CA SER A 69 -3.19 4.23 -5.44
C SER A 69 -3.47 4.38 -6.93
N GLY A 70 -4.49 3.66 -7.39
CA GLY A 70 -5.05 3.81 -8.74
C GLY A 70 -6.20 4.80 -8.82
N PHE A 71 -6.61 5.37 -7.69
CA PHE A 71 -7.69 6.36 -7.62
C PHE A 71 -7.24 7.74 -8.14
N CYS A 72 -8.20 8.59 -8.49
CA CYS A 72 -7.94 9.99 -8.77
C CYS A 72 -7.10 10.63 -7.65
N ARG A 73 -5.96 11.26 -7.99
CA ARG A 73 -5.03 11.85 -7.00
C ARG A 73 -5.72 12.87 -6.10
N TRP A 74 -6.60 13.69 -6.69
CA TRP A 74 -7.35 14.70 -5.94
C TRP A 74 -8.39 14.08 -5.02
N LYS A 75 -9.03 12.97 -5.43
CA LYS A 75 -9.96 12.23 -4.55
C LYS A 75 -9.25 11.81 -3.27
N VAL A 76 -8.09 11.16 -3.40
CA VAL A 76 -7.30 10.69 -2.24
C VAL A 76 -6.87 11.85 -1.33
N LEU A 77 -6.44 12.98 -1.91
CA LEU A 77 -6.04 14.16 -1.13
C LEU A 77 -7.23 14.79 -0.40
N MET A 78 -8.37 14.96 -1.07
CA MET A 78 -9.57 15.54 -0.46
C MET A 78 -10.10 14.65 0.67
N THR A 79 -10.15 13.33 0.46
CA THR A 79 -10.51 12.38 1.51
C THR A 79 -9.56 12.46 2.71
N TYR A 80 -8.24 12.58 2.48
CA TYR A 80 -7.27 12.74 3.55
C TYR A 80 -7.51 13.99 4.41
N PHE A 81 -7.92 15.10 3.78
CA PHE A 81 -8.24 16.35 4.48
C PHE A 81 -9.69 16.41 5.02
N GLY A 82 -10.49 15.36 4.80
CA GLY A 82 -11.90 15.31 5.22
C GLY A 82 -12.82 16.23 4.41
N GLU A 83 -12.43 16.57 3.18
CA GLU A 83 -13.25 17.37 2.25
C GLU A 83 -14.15 16.47 1.38
N GLU A 84 -15.24 17.02 0.86
CA GLU A 84 -16.10 16.33 -0.11
C GLU A 84 -15.31 16.02 -1.38
N ALA A 85 -15.08 14.73 -1.64
CA ALA A 85 -14.29 14.28 -2.77
C ALA A 85 -15.19 13.92 -3.96
N PHE A 86 -14.80 14.37 -5.15
CA PHE A 86 -15.37 13.87 -6.41
C PHE A 86 -14.70 12.56 -6.83
N ASP A 87 -15.36 11.78 -7.71
CA ASP A 87 -14.82 10.51 -8.17
C ASP A 87 -13.62 10.65 -9.11
N GLN A 88 -13.67 11.62 -10.04
CA GLN A 88 -12.63 11.86 -11.03
C GLN A 88 -12.45 13.36 -11.28
N CYS A 89 -11.22 13.88 -11.21
CA CYS A 89 -10.93 15.28 -11.54
C CYS A 89 -10.81 15.55 -13.04
N GLY A 90 -10.59 14.50 -13.85
CA GLY A 90 -10.30 14.63 -15.29
C GLY A 90 -8.92 15.20 -15.65
N GLY A 91 -8.10 15.63 -14.68
CA GLY A 91 -6.82 16.32 -14.94
C GLY A 91 -5.56 15.69 -14.34
N CYS A 92 -5.67 14.69 -13.45
CA CYS A 92 -4.51 14.00 -12.86
C CYS A 92 -4.06 12.81 -13.71
N ASP A 93 -2.84 12.32 -13.45
CA ASP A 93 -2.26 11.15 -14.12
C ASP A 93 -3.18 9.93 -14.09
N ASN A 94 -3.75 9.60 -12.93
CA ASN A 94 -4.65 8.45 -12.79
C ASN A 94 -6.01 8.65 -13.52
N CYS A 95 -6.42 9.89 -13.80
CA CYS A 95 -7.61 10.14 -14.61
C CYS A 95 -7.29 10.10 -16.12
N LEU A 96 -6.13 10.62 -16.51
CA LEU A 96 -5.69 10.66 -17.91
C LEU A 96 -5.22 9.27 -18.40
N HIS A 97 -4.64 8.49 -17.50
CA HIS A 97 -4.06 7.17 -17.74
C HIS A 97 -4.47 6.21 -16.61
N PRO A 98 -5.73 5.76 -16.60
CA PRO A 98 -6.23 4.90 -15.53
C PRO A 98 -5.46 3.57 -15.48
N PRO A 99 -4.98 3.14 -14.30
CA PRO A 99 -4.26 1.89 -14.16
C PRO A 99 -5.20 0.69 -14.36
N SER A 100 -4.68 -0.38 -14.95
CA SER A 100 -5.46 -1.58 -15.30
C SER A 100 -5.92 -2.41 -14.09
N ALA A 101 -5.35 -2.17 -12.91
CA ALA A 101 -5.77 -2.77 -11.65
C ALA A 101 -5.76 -1.69 -10.57
N LEU A 102 -6.88 -1.51 -9.89
CA LEU A 102 -6.95 -0.65 -8.72
C LEU A 102 -6.38 -1.41 -7.53
N VAL A 103 -5.31 -0.89 -6.94
CA VAL A 103 -4.87 -1.33 -5.62
C VAL A 103 -5.78 -0.65 -4.61
N GLU A 104 -6.72 -1.41 -4.05
CA GLU A 104 -7.50 -0.97 -2.90
C GLU A 104 -6.55 -0.76 -1.72
N THR A 105 -6.39 0.48 -1.29
CA THR A 105 -5.66 0.80 -0.06
C THR A 105 -6.55 0.42 1.12
N ALA A 106 -6.01 -0.38 2.05
CA ALA A 106 -6.67 -0.70 3.30
C ALA A 106 -6.79 0.57 4.15
N GLU A 107 -7.92 1.28 4.06
CA GLU A 107 -8.49 2.25 5.04
C GLU A 107 -9.51 3.19 4.38
N THR A 108 -10.53 2.63 3.71
CA THR A 108 -11.79 3.35 3.49
C THR A 108 -12.94 2.36 3.62
N LYS A 109 -13.27 2.00 4.87
CA LYS A 109 -14.61 1.50 5.19
C LYS A 109 -15.49 2.73 5.39
N ASP A 110 -16.00 3.27 4.30
CA ASP A 110 -17.18 4.12 4.35
C ASP A 110 -18.34 3.30 3.76
N GLU A 111 -19.17 2.79 4.67
CA GLU A 111 -20.45 2.19 4.36
C GLU A 111 -21.43 3.32 4.01
N SER A 112 -21.55 3.69 2.74
CA SER A 112 -22.82 4.21 2.21
C SER A 112 -22.86 4.27 0.70
N SER A 113 -23.87 3.60 0.13
CA SER A 113 -24.45 3.76 -1.22
C SER A 113 -23.52 3.53 -2.41
N SER A 114 -23.84 2.77 -3.46
CA SER A 114 -25.05 2.07 -3.86
C SER A 114 -24.65 1.22 -5.08
N GLU A 115 -25.32 0.09 -5.21
CA GLU A 115 -25.43 -0.85 -6.33
C GLU A 115 -25.04 -0.35 -7.75
N GLU A 116 -24.45 -1.30 -8.50
CA GLU A 116 -24.42 -1.45 -9.97
C GLU A 116 -23.26 -0.86 -10.79
N ALA A 117 -22.20 -1.66 -10.93
CA ALA A 117 -21.89 -2.28 -12.22
C ALA A 117 -21.11 -3.58 -11.97
N ALA A 118 -21.84 -4.69 -11.86
CA ALA A 118 -21.23 -6.00 -12.02
C ALA A 118 -20.73 -6.11 -13.47
N GLU A 119 -19.43 -5.89 -13.67
CA GLU A 119 -18.77 -6.39 -14.87
C GLU A 119 -18.93 -7.92 -14.86
N VAL A 120 -19.69 -8.43 -15.82
CA VAL A 120 -19.79 -9.86 -16.09
C VAL A 120 -18.40 -10.33 -16.51
N LYS A 121 -17.55 -10.74 -15.55
CA LYS A 121 -16.38 -11.58 -15.87
C LYS A 121 -16.95 -12.89 -16.40
N GLU A 122 -16.94 -13.04 -17.73
CA GLU A 122 -17.35 -14.29 -18.37
C GLU A 122 -16.54 -15.45 -17.77
N VAL A 123 -17.22 -16.31 -17.00
CA VAL A 123 -16.63 -17.48 -16.37
C VAL A 123 -16.57 -18.60 -17.40
N PHE A 124 -15.37 -19.08 -17.70
CA PHE A 124 -15.14 -20.18 -18.63
C PHE A 124 -15.18 -21.51 -17.86
N THR A 125 -16.13 -22.37 -18.22
CA THR A 125 -16.22 -23.72 -17.64
C THR A 125 -15.43 -24.73 -18.47
N PRO A 126 -14.79 -25.74 -17.84
CA PRO A 126 -14.17 -26.85 -18.54
C PRO A 126 -15.14 -27.52 -19.52
N GLY A 127 -14.73 -27.64 -20.78
CA GLY A 127 -15.53 -28.17 -21.87
C GLY A 127 -16.05 -27.12 -22.87
N MET A 128 -16.04 -25.83 -22.51
CA MET A 128 -16.47 -24.75 -23.40
C MET A 128 -15.56 -24.59 -24.62
N MET A 129 -16.14 -24.30 -25.78
CA MET A 129 -15.38 -23.94 -26.98
C MET A 129 -15.08 -22.45 -26.98
N VAL A 130 -13.81 -22.10 -27.19
CA VAL A 130 -13.33 -20.72 -27.20
C VAL A 130 -12.41 -20.48 -28.39
N LYS A 131 -12.41 -19.26 -28.89
CA LYS A 131 -11.53 -18.82 -29.98
C LYS A 131 -10.41 -17.95 -29.43
N ALA A 132 -9.17 -18.37 -29.65
CA ALA A 132 -7.96 -17.62 -29.34
C ALA A 132 -7.43 -16.85 -30.57
N PRO A 133 -6.83 -15.65 -30.42
CA PRO A 133 -6.47 -14.77 -31.54
C PRO A 133 -5.49 -15.35 -32.56
N LYS A 134 -4.55 -16.21 -32.10
CA LYS A 134 -3.49 -16.78 -32.94
C LYS A 134 -3.63 -18.28 -33.23
N TYR A 135 -4.49 -18.97 -32.49
CA TYR A 135 -4.54 -20.45 -32.47
C TYR A 135 -5.90 -21.01 -32.90
N GLY A 136 -6.86 -20.14 -33.23
CA GLY A 136 -8.18 -20.58 -33.67
C GLY A 136 -9.03 -21.10 -32.51
N GLN A 137 -9.87 -22.09 -32.77
CA GLN A 137 -10.81 -22.63 -31.78
C GLN A 137 -10.17 -23.76 -30.97
N GLY A 138 -10.44 -23.78 -29.67
CA GLY A 138 -10.01 -24.85 -28.77
C GLY A 138 -10.99 -25.00 -27.61
N GLN A 139 -10.83 -26.07 -26.83
CA GLN A 139 -11.71 -26.40 -25.72
C GLN A 139 -11.07 -26.02 -24.39
N VAL A 140 -11.82 -25.33 -23.52
CA VAL A 140 -11.35 -24.97 -22.17
C VAL A 140 -11.17 -26.24 -21.35
N GLN A 141 -10.00 -26.41 -20.76
CA GLN A 141 -9.69 -27.53 -19.86
C GLN A 141 -9.78 -27.10 -18.39
N ALA A 142 -9.35 -25.88 -18.06
CA ALA A 142 -9.39 -25.36 -16.70
C ALA A 142 -9.32 -23.83 -16.69
N GLN A 143 -9.90 -23.22 -15.65
CA GLN A 143 -9.72 -21.80 -15.33
C GLN A 143 -9.23 -21.65 -13.89
N VAL A 144 -8.20 -20.84 -13.69
CA VAL A 144 -7.69 -20.44 -12.37
C VAL A 144 -7.55 -18.92 -12.36
N GLY A 145 -8.41 -18.24 -11.60
CA GLY A 145 -8.49 -16.78 -11.62
C GLY A 145 -8.79 -16.25 -13.03
N GLU A 146 -7.87 -15.48 -13.59
CA GLU A 146 -7.99 -14.90 -14.94
C GLU A 146 -7.33 -15.73 -16.05
N GLN A 147 -6.66 -16.82 -15.69
CA GLN A 147 -5.99 -17.68 -16.65
C GLN A 147 -6.87 -18.87 -17.05
N VAL A 148 -7.06 -19.04 -18.35
CA VAL A 148 -7.86 -20.12 -18.95
C VAL A 148 -6.94 -20.97 -19.81
N THR A 149 -6.89 -22.27 -19.50
CA THR A 149 -6.12 -23.26 -20.26
C THR A 149 -7.02 -23.89 -21.30
N VAL A 150 -6.58 -23.85 -22.56
CA VAL A 150 -7.33 -24.29 -23.73
C VAL A 150 -6.55 -25.39 -24.45
N LEU A 151 -7.22 -26.50 -24.74
CA LEU A 151 -6.74 -27.60 -25.58
C LEU A 151 -7.12 -27.35 -27.04
N PHE A 152 -6.15 -27.35 -27.94
CA PHE A 152 -6.36 -27.12 -29.37
C PHE A 152 -6.40 -28.46 -30.15
N PRO A 153 -6.91 -28.45 -31.41
CA PRO A 153 -7.01 -29.66 -32.25
C PRO A 153 -5.66 -30.33 -32.59
N ASP A 154 -4.55 -29.62 -32.41
CA ASP A 154 -3.17 -30.14 -32.52
C ASP A 154 -2.73 -30.92 -31.27
N ASN A 155 -3.63 -31.09 -30.30
CA ASN A 155 -3.41 -31.75 -29.01
C ASN A 155 -2.45 -30.98 -28.08
N GLU A 156 -2.18 -29.70 -28.36
CA GLU A 156 -1.42 -28.82 -27.48
C GLU A 156 -2.35 -28.04 -26.53
N THR A 157 -1.93 -27.89 -25.27
CA THR A 157 -2.61 -27.04 -24.28
C THR A 157 -1.88 -25.72 -24.14
N ARG A 158 -2.61 -24.60 -24.17
CA ARG A 158 -2.04 -23.26 -23.97
C ARG A 158 -2.90 -22.43 -23.02
N THR A 159 -2.25 -21.61 -22.22
CA THR A 159 -2.91 -20.75 -21.23
C THR A 159 -3.00 -19.32 -21.74
N PHE A 160 -4.20 -18.73 -21.65
CA PHE A 160 -4.50 -17.35 -22.04
C PHE A 160 -5.13 -16.61 -20.88
N LEU A 161 -5.05 -15.28 -20.89
CA LEU A 161 -5.95 -14.50 -20.03
C LEU A 161 -7.36 -14.55 -20.62
N SER A 162 -8.36 -14.64 -19.75
CA SER A 162 -9.79 -14.71 -20.07
C SER A 162 -10.22 -13.61 -21.06
N THR A 163 -9.63 -12.42 -20.95
CA THR A 163 -9.88 -11.26 -21.83
C THR A 163 -9.51 -11.47 -23.29
N TYR A 164 -8.64 -12.43 -23.62
CA TYR A 164 -8.23 -12.74 -24.99
C TYR A 164 -9.03 -13.88 -25.62
N LEU A 165 -9.93 -14.53 -24.89
CA LEU A 165 -10.74 -15.63 -25.39
C LEU A 165 -12.15 -15.16 -25.68
N LYS A 166 -12.73 -15.65 -26.78
CA LYS A 166 -14.14 -15.41 -27.13
C LYS A 166 -14.88 -16.75 -27.16
N PRO A 167 -16.02 -16.91 -26.46
CA PRO A 167 -16.87 -18.09 -26.59
C PRO A 167 -17.30 -18.32 -28.04
N VAL A 168 -17.44 -19.59 -28.44
CA VAL A 168 -17.88 -20.02 -29.77
C VAL A 168 -19.21 -20.75 -29.66
#